data_AF-A0A520WGC7-F1
#
_entry.id   AF-A0A520WGC7-F1
#
_cell.length_a   1.000
_cell.length_b   1.000
_cell.length_c   1.000
_cell.angle_alpha   90.00
_cell.angle_beta   90.00
_cell.angle_gamma   90.00
#
_symmetry.space_group_name_H-M   'P 1'
#
loop_
_entity.id
_entity.type
_entity.pdbx_description
1 polymer ?
#
loop_
_entity_poly.entity_id
_entity_poly.type
_entity_poly.pdbx_seq_one_letter_code
_entity_poly.pdbx_strand_id
1 'polypeptide(L)'
;MRLRTLLIILYVGLFAPSCVEHLVTIRVFPDGRYLMNFVSRGDSTDVFNEDFPHPYGELWSTKIETETSDDETTWIMSTSGLLSGPVAFSSSNNSLVEVAHPIDVRSEKSLFGTYYYMTQFFKGREVFRKYPKFGNSMSSIDNDTTEWIGEALYYIGSTTISDLQTDSSTRIDNLLAERMENYIRGYVDRKNFTELYSIEDSSTLFVHDILKPFADDLPSGYKLVFQSLVDVYSQEMHITGQLKDDQFKFHVFLPGAILTTNADSIAGDTLMWTFGLKEFLNDDYILHAESIVYSKKRIQIAIIILLGFILIIAFLLIKFKR
;
A
#
# COMPACT_ATOMS: atom_id res chain seq x y z
N MET A 1 -31.53 27.86 -0.50
CA MET A 1 -31.13 26.72 0.37
C MET A 1 -29.91 26.10 -0.31
N ARG A 2 -28.65 26.43 0.01
CA ARG A 2 -27.92 26.70 1.27
C ARG A 2 -27.74 25.46 2.15
N LEU A 3 -26.47 25.06 2.29
CA LEU A 3 -25.83 24.27 3.35
C LEU A 3 -26.34 22.85 3.65
N ARG A 4 -27.57 22.47 3.27
CA ARG A 4 -28.08 21.12 3.54
C ARG A 4 -27.44 20.02 2.69
N THR A 5 -26.80 20.36 1.57
CA THR A 5 -26.05 19.39 0.74
C THR A 5 -24.66 19.09 1.31
N LEU A 6 -24.16 19.88 2.27
CA LEU A 6 -22.92 19.57 3.02
C LEU A 6 -23.12 18.42 4.03
N LEU A 7 -24.36 18.03 4.31
CA LEU A 7 -24.67 16.88 5.17
C LEU A 7 -24.55 15.53 4.46
N ILE A 8 -24.09 15.47 3.21
CA ILE A 8 -23.64 14.21 2.58
C ILE A 8 -22.25 13.78 3.13
N ILE A 9 -21.69 14.53 4.08
CA ILE A 9 -20.69 14.03 5.05
C ILE A 9 -21.31 12.95 5.98
N LEU A 10 -22.64 12.79 5.97
CA LEU A 10 -23.36 11.72 6.66
C LEU A 10 -23.55 10.48 5.76
N TYR A 11 -22.44 9.86 5.33
CA TYR A 11 -22.41 8.42 5.10
C TYR A 11 -21.22 7.84 5.88
N VAL A 12 -21.25 8.14 7.18
CA VAL A 12 -20.61 7.38 8.24
C VAL A 12 -21.33 6.03 8.31
N GLY A 13 -20.89 5.10 7.48
CA GLY A 13 -21.26 3.70 7.60
C GLY A 13 -20.38 3.06 8.66
N LEU A 14 -20.97 2.79 9.83
CA LEU A 14 -20.57 1.79 10.83
C LEU A 14 -19.06 1.69 11.11
N PHE A 15 -18.53 2.63 11.91
CA PHE A 15 -17.21 2.49 12.52
C PHE A 15 -17.31 1.53 13.71
N ALA A 16 -16.73 0.34 13.60
CA ALA A 16 -16.52 -0.52 14.74
C ALA A 16 -15.32 0.02 15.55
N PRO A 17 -15.45 0.28 16.86
CA PRO A 17 -14.45 0.99 17.68
C PRO A 17 -13.13 0.24 17.93
N SER A 18 -12.89 -0.90 17.27
CA SER A 18 -11.72 -1.77 17.49
C SER A 18 -10.90 -2.03 16.22
N CYS A 19 -11.21 -1.38 15.10
CA CYS A 19 -10.49 -1.52 13.84
C CYS A 19 -10.05 -0.12 13.36
N VAL A 20 -8.78 0.04 13.00
CA VAL A 20 -8.33 1.29 12.37
C VAL A 20 -8.84 1.36 10.95
N GLU A 21 -9.42 2.51 10.64
CA GLU A 21 -9.84 2.82 9.29
C GLU A 21 -8.93 3.90 8.70
N HIS A 22 -8.33 3.56 7.56
CA HIS A 22 -7.57 4.49 6.74
C HIS A 22 -8.44 4.96 5.59
N LEU A 23 -8.68 6.26 5.52
CA LEU A 23 -9.34 6.92 4.40
C LEU A 23 -8.32 7.69 3.58
N VAL A 24 -8.14 7.26 2.34
CA VAL A 24 -7.34 7.99 1.35
C VAL A 24 -8.27 8.62 0.32
N THR A 25 -8.14 9.93 0.12
CA THR A 25 -8.93 10.68 -0.84
C THR A 25 -8.03 11.38 -1.85
N ILE A 26 -8.29 11.19 -3.13
CA ILE A 26 -7.58 11.86 -4.23
C ILE A 26 -8.57 12.68 -5.05
N ARG A 27 -8.26 13.95 -5.25
CA ARG A 27 -8.99 14.83 -6.14
C ARG A 27 -8.10 15.28 -7.28
N VAL A 28 -8.37 14.78 -8.48
CA VAL A 28 -7.64 15.16 -9.70
C VAL A 28 -8.22 16.45 -10.26
N PHE A 29 -7.35 17.41 -10.53
CA PHE A 29 -7.69 18.72 -11.09
C PHE A 29 -7.62 18.71 -12.63
N PRO A 30 -8.31 19.65 -13.31
CA PRO A 30 -8.31 19.72 -14.77
C PRO A 30 -6.94 19.96 -15.43
N ASP A 31 -5.94 20.40 -14.66
CA ASP A 31 -4.57 20.60 -15.12
C ASP A 31 -3.68 19.36 -14.92
N GLY A 32 -4.23 18.26 -14.41
CA GLY A 32 -3.52 17.00 -14.16
C GLY A 32 -2.82 16.92 -12.80
N ARG A 33 -2.83 18.00 -12.00
CA ARG A 33 -2.41 17.94 -10.59
C ARG A 33 -3.48 17.24 -9.75
N TYR A 34 -3.12 16.82 -8.55
CA TYR A 34 -4.08 16.20 -7.65
C TYR A 34 -3.81 16.54 -6.18
N LEU A 35 -4.89 16.71 -5.41
CA LEU A 35 -4.83 16.81 -3.96
C LEU A 35 -5.03 15.41 -3.39
N MET A 36 -4.08 14.94 -2.59
CA MET A 36 -4.15 13.67 -1.88
C MET A 36 -4.29 13.93 -0.39
N ASN A 37 -5.22 13.25 0.27
CA ASN A 37 -5.47 13.34 1.70
C ASN A 37 -5.50 11.94 2.30
N PHE A 38 -4.77 11.74 3.38
CA PHE A 38 -4.77 10.54 4.21
C PHE A 38 -5.43 10.90 5.54
N VAL A 39 -6.33 10.07 6.02
CA VAL A 39 -6.94 10.20 7.34
C VAL A 39 -6.91 8.83 8.00
N SER A 40 -6.24 8.73 9.14
CA SER A 40 -6.24 7.54 10.00
C SER A 40 -6.93 7.88 11.30
N ARG A 41 -7.83 7.00 11.75
CA ARG A 41 -8.62 7.18 12.96
C ARG A 41 -8.61 5.90 13.78
N GLY A 42 -8.26 6.00 15.06
CA GLY A 42 -8.12 4.85 15.95
C GLY A 42 -7.62 5.28 17.33
N ASP A 43 -7.08 4.34 18.09
CA ASP A 43 -6.32 4.67 19.30
C ASP A 43 -4.90 5.17 18.93
N SER A 44 -4.12 5.58 19.93
CA SER A 44 -2.75 6.05 19.67
C SER A 44 -1.80 4.95 19.20
N THR A 45 -2.00 3.72 19.67
CA THR A 45 -1.10 2.61 19.37
C THR A 45 -1.20 2.18 17.92
N ASP A 46 -2.37 2.34 17.32
CA ASP A 46 -2.59 1.98 15.92
C ASP A 46 -2.44 3.18 14.98
N VAL A 47 -2.83 4.41 15.37
CA VAL A 47 -2.70 5.58 14.47
C VAL A 47 -1.24 5.99 14.24
N PHE A 48 -0.36 5.69 15.19
CA PHE A 48 1.06 6.08 15.16
C PHE A 48 2.02 4.91 14.98
N ASN A 49 1.52 3.70 14.67
CA ASN A 49 2.40 2.58 14.32
C ASN A 49 3.00 2.78 12.92
N GLU A 50 3.80 1.81 12.48
CA GLU A 50 4.51 1.87 11.19
C GLU A 50 3.86 1.06 10.07
N ASP A 51 2.65 0.53 10.27
CA ASP A 51 2.07 -0.42 9.32
C ASP A 51 1.48 0.24 8.07
N PHE A 52 0.83 1.39 8.25
CA PHE A 52 0.38 2.29 7.19
C PHE A 52 0.76 3.75 7.50
N PRO A 53 2.05 4.10 7.35
CA PRO A 53 2.56 5.40 7.72
C PRO A 53 2.09 6.47 6.75
N HIS A 54 1.68 7.62 7.30
CA HIS A 54 1.38 8.79 6.51
C HIS A 54 2.65 9.35 5.83
N PRO A 55 2.53 9.90 4.62
CA PRO A 55 3.67 10.48 3.91
C PRO A 55 4.22 11.72 4.62
N TYR A 56 5.50 12.00 4.43
CA TYR A 56 6.21 13.13 5.06
C TYR A 56 7.09 13.86 4.04
N GLY A 57 7.55 15.06 4.40
CA GLY A 57 8.40 15.91 3.57
C GLY A 57 7.74 17.23 3.17
N GLU A 58 8.44 18.05 2.38
CA GLU A 58 8.03 19.44 2.08
C GLU A 58 6.69 19.58 1.35
N LEU A 59 6.27 18.53 0.64
CA LEU A 59 5.01 18.51 -0.11
C LEU A 59 3.79 18.15 0.75
N TRP A 60 4.03 17.75 2.01
CA TRP A 60 3.01 17.18 2.89
C TRP A 60 2.80 18.06 4.14
N SER A 61 1.54 18.21 4.51
CA SER A 61 1.13 18.88 5.75
C SER A 61 0.34 17.91 6.60
N THR A 62 0.82 17.66 7.82
CA THR A 62 0.19 16.75 8.78
C THR A 62 -0.48 17.55 9.91
N LYS A 63 -1.68 17.11 10.30
CA LYS A 63 -2.41 17.61 11.47
C LYS A 63 -2.87 16.42 12.30
N ILE A 64 -2.72 16.53 13.61
CA ILE A 64 -3.17 15.52 14.57
C ILE A 64 -4.23 16.18 15.46
N GLU A 65 -5.35 15.50 15.63
CA GLU A 65 -6.46 15.90 16.49
C GLU A 65 -6.87 14.73 17.39
N THR A 66 -7.57 15.06 18.47
CA THR A 66 -8.11 14.07 19.40
C THR A 66 -9.58 14.36 19.64
N GLU A 67 -10.41 13.32 19.58
CA GLU A 67 -11.81 13.36 19.99
C GLU A 67 -11.96 12.53 21.27
N THR A 68 -12.47 13.13 22.35
CA THR A 68 -12.74 12.43 23.60
C THR A 68 -14.24 12.23 23.75
N SER A 69 -14.67 10.98 23.92
CA SER A 69 -16.05 10.61 24.23
C SER A 69 -16.03 9.47 25.24
N ASP A 70 -16.85 9.54 26.29
CA ASP A 70 -17.03 8.48 27.28
C ASP A 70 -15.71 7.88 27.83
N ASP A 71 -14.75 8.73 28.21
CA ASP A 71 -13.40 8.38 28.71
C ASP A 71 -12.47 7.65 27.72
N GLU A 72 -12.87 7.48 26.46
CA GLU A 72 -12.03 6.99 25.38
C GLU A 72 -11.52 8.16 24.52
N THR A 73 -10.23 8.13 24.18
CA THR A 73 -9.59 9.13 23.31
C THR A 73 -9.32 8.51 21.94
N THR A 74 -10.02 9.00 20.93
CA THR A 74 -9.75 8.67 19.53
C THR A 74 -8.76 9.66 18.95
N TRP A 75 -7.70 9.16 18.35
CA TRP A 75 -6.72 9.93 17.62
C TRP A 75 -7.09 10.02 16.14
N ILE A 76 -6.93 11.20 15.56
CA ILE A 76 -7.17 11.45 14.14
C ILE A 76 -5.92 12.10 13.55
N MET A 77 -5.22 11.36 12.72
CA MET A 77 -4.10 11.88 11.94
C MET A 77 -4.56 12.18 10.53
N SER A 78 -4.37 13.41 10.07
CA SER A 78 -4.69 13.86 8.72
C SER A 78 -3.44 14.36 8.03
N THR A 79 -3.17 13.91 6.80
CA THR A 79 -2.02 14.36 6.01
C THR A 79 -2.41 14.66 4.59
N SER A 80 -2.03 15.84 4.11
CA SER A 80 -2.47 16.35 2.81
C SER A 80 -1.31 16.88 1.99
N GLY A 81 -1.35 16.65 0.67
CA GLY A 81 -0.33 17.14 -0.26
C GLY A 81 -0.91 17.44 -1.65
N LEU A 82 -0.40 18.50 -2.29
CA LEU A 82 -0.73 18.84 -3.68
C LEU A 82 0.39 18.36 -4.60
N LEU A 83 0.07 17.41 -5.47
CA LEU A 83 1.03 16.62 -6.23
C LEU A 83 0.79 16.71 -7.74
N SER A 84 1.76 16.24 -8.52
CA SER A 84 1.66 16.12 -9.98
C SER A 84 2.48 14.95 -10.49
N GLY A 85 1.94 14.19 -11.44
CA GLY A 85 2.64 13.05 -12.03
C GLY A 85 2.81 11.88 -11.04
N PRO A 86 3.73 10.95 -11.35
CA PRO A 86 3.97 9.79 -10.50
C PRO A 86 4.68 10.19 -9.21
N VAL A 87 4.18 9.70 -8.08
CA VAL A 87 4.76 9.92 -6.75
C VAL A 87 4.80 8.58 -6.03
N ALA A 88 5.98 8.19 -5.56
CA ALA A 88 6.13 7.20 -4.51
C ALA A 88 6.21 7.95 -3.19
N PHE A 89 5.37 7.59 -2.23
CA PHE A 89 5.54 8.03 -0.86
C PHE A 89 6.12 6.88 -0.05
N SER A 90 7.19 7.16 0.68
CA SER A 90 7.81 6.23 1.61
C SER A 90 7.27 6.47 3.02
N SER A 91 7.31 5.43 3.84
CA SER A 91 7.29 5.54 5.30
C SER A 91 8.38 6.49 5.80
N SER A 92 8.18 7.07 6.98
CA SER A 92 9.11 8.03 7.60
C SER A 92 10.58 7.57 7.59
N ASN A 93 11.52 8.52 7.65
CA ASN A 93 12.98 8.25 7.72
C ASN A 93 13.43 7.26 8.81
N ASN A 94 12.56 6.93 9.78
CA ASN A 94 12.90 6.09 10.93
C ASN A 94 12.42 4.64 10.81
N SER A 95 11.63 4.28 9.79
CA SER A 95 11.18 2.90 9.64
C SER A 95 12.28 2.03 9.02
N LEU A 96 12.50 0.84 9.57
CA LEU A 96 13.44 -0.14 9.03
C LEU A 96 12.95 -0.75 7.70
N VAL A 97 11.66 -0.61 7.39
CA VAL A 97 11.01 -1.18 6.20
C VAL A 97 10.34 -0.07 5.42
N GLU A 98 10.77 0.11 4.17
CA GLU A 98 10.14 1.08 3.28
C GLU A 98 8.78 0.54 2.79
N VAL A 99 7.70 1.09 3.32
CA VAL A 99 6.36 0.84 2.79
C VAL A 99 6.07 1.93 1.76
N ALA A 100 6.05 1.54 0.48
CA ALA A 100 5.79 2.46 -0.62
C ALA A 100 4.52 2.08 -1.38
N HIS A 101 3.58 3.02 -1.49
CA HIS A 101 2.35 2.86 -2.27
C HIS A 101 2.34 3.86 -3.43
N PRO A 102 3.06 3.60 -4.53
CA PRO A 102 3.19 4.58 -5.59
C PRO A 102 1.87 4.85 -6.29
N ILE A 103 1.67 6.10 -6.67
CA ILE A 103 0.54 6.57 -7.47
C ILE A 103 1.04 7.18 -8.77
N ASP A 104 0.35 6.91 -9.86
CA ASP A 104 0.53 7.56 -11.16
C ASP A 104 -0.76 8.24 -11.59
N VAL A 105 -0.73 9.58 -11.64
CA VAL A 105 -1.83 10.40 -12.16
C VAL A 105 -1.35 11.14 -13.39
N ARG A 106 -2.02 10.92 -14.52
CA ARG A 106 -1.70 11.53 -15.81
C ARG A 106 -2.92 12.13 -16.48
N SER A 107 -2.68 13.12 -17.32
CA SER A 107 -3.72 13.70 -18.18
C SER A 107 -3.19 13.87 -19.60
N GLU A 108 -4.00 13.50 -20.59
CA GLU A 108 -3.63 13.55 -22.00
C GLU A 108 -4.66 14.33 -22.82
N LYS A 109 -4.20 15.33 -23.58
CA LYS A 109 -5.06 16.12 -24.45
C LYS A 109 -5.21 15.42 -25.80
N SER A 110 -6.46 15.19 -26.18
CA SER A 110 -6.84 14.69 -27.50
C SER A 110 -7.55 15.78 -28.30
N LEU A 111 -7.93 15.46 -29.54
CA LEU A 111 -8.67 16.36 -30.41
C LEU A 111 -10.05 16.69 -29.82
N PHE A 112 -10.72 15.72 -29.20
CA PHE A 112 -12.10 15.87 -28.72
C PHE A 112 -12.26 15.97 -27.21
N GLY A 113 -11.18 15.93 -26.44
CA GLY A 113 -11.27 15.98 -24.99
C GLY A 113 -9.91 15.89 -24.30
N THR A 114 -9.94 15.85 -22.98
CA THR A 114 -8.79 15.55 -22.13
C THR A 114 -9.09 14.28 -21.37
N TYR A 115 -8.22 13.30 -21.49
CA TYR A 115 -8.28 12.03 -20.76
C TYR A 115 -7.51 12.18 -19.45
N TYR A 116 -7.98 11.51 -18.40
CA TYR A 116 -7.32 11.41 -17.11
C TYR A 116 -7.18 9.95 -16.75
N TYR A 117 -6.01 9.61 -16.21
CA TYR A 117 -5.63 8.26 -15.81
C TYR A 117 -5.15 8.32 -14.38
N MET A 118 -5.63 7.39 -13.56
CA MET A 118 -5.14 7.18 -12.20
C MET A 118 -4.86 5.70 -12.00
N THR A 119 -3.66 5.41 -11.53
CA THR A 119 -3.27 4.08 -11.06
C THR A 119 -2.60 4.20 -9.71
N GLN A 120 -3.12 3.49 -8.70
CA GLN A 120 -2.54 3.39 -7.37
C GLN A 120 -2.08 1.95 -7.13
N PHE A 121 -0.87 1.78 -6.63
CA PHE A 121 -0.32 0.47 -6.29
C PHE A 121 -0.28 0.28 -4.77
N PHE A 122 -0.77 -0.86 -4.32
CA PHE A 122 -0.51 -1.42 -3.01
C PHE A 122 0.39 -2.64 -3.21
N LYS A 123 1.64 -2.53 -2.74
CA LYS A 123 2.66 -3.55 -2.97
C LYS A 123 2.30 -4.82 -2.21
N GLY A 124 2.33 -5.94 -2.93
CA GLY A 124 2.10 -7.27 -2.37
C GLY A 124 3.16 -7.61 -1.33
N ARG A 125 2.74 -8.24 -0.22
CA ARG A 125 3.65 -8.65 0.86
C ARG A 125 4.31 -10.01 0.61
N GLU A 126 3.87 -10.75 -0.41
CA GLU A 126 4.34 -12.08 -0.79
C GLU A 126 4.31 -13.11 0.37
N VAL A 127 3.36 -12.96 1.29
CA VAL A 127 3.32 -13.72 2.54
C VAL A 127 3.35 -15.24 2.33
N PHE A 128 2.61 -15.76 1.35
CA PHE A 128 2.59 -17.20 1.11
C PHE A 128 3.87 -17.74 0.46
N ARG A 129 4.70 -16.85 -0.11
CA ARG A 129 6.04 -17.22 -0.59
C ARG A 129 7.04 -17.27 0.56
N LYS A 130 6.90 -16.36 1.54
CA LYS A 130 7.87 -16.18 2.63
C LYS A 130 7.56 -17.08 3.83
N TYR A 131 6.32 -17.07 4.31
CA TYR A 131 5.87 -17.74 5.55
C TYR A 131 4.39 -18.21 5.44
N PRO A 132 4.09 -19.26 4.64
CA PRO A 132 2.73 -19.69 4.37
C PRO A 132 1.85 -20.00 5.59
N LYS A 133 2.36 -20.57 6.69
CA LYS A 133 1.56 -20.83 7.90
C LYS A 133 1.12 -19.54 8.57
N PHE A 134 1.96 -18.50 8.56
CA PHE A 134 1.55 -17.18 9.02
C PHE A 134 0.48 -16.59 8.10
N GLY A 135 0.61 -16.73 6.78
CA GLY A 135 -0.48 -16.34 5.85
C GLY A 135 -1.82 -17.03 6.16
N ASN A 136 -1.77 -18.31 6.55
CA ASN A 136 -2.95 -19.05 6.96
C ASN A 136 -3.54 -18.53 8.28
N SER A 137 -2.72 -18.22 9.29
CA SER A 137 -3.19 -17.65 10.57
C SER A 137 -3.79 -16.24 10.42
N MET A 138 -3.34 -15.48 9.41
CA MET A 138 -3.91 -14.17 9.07
C MET A 138 -5.28 -14.29 8.39
N SER A 139 -5.54 -15.40 7.68
CA SER A 139 -6.76 -15.60 6.88
C SER A 139 -7.89 -16.30 7.64
N SER A 140 -7.59 -17.00 8.74
CA SER A 140 -8.56 -17.77 9.53
C SER A 140 -8.96 -17.05 10.82
N ILE A 141 -10.26 -16.94 11.08
CA ILE A 141 -10.85 -16.30 12.27
C ILE A 141 -10.49 -17.05 13.58
N ASP A 142 -10.09 -18.32 13.51
CA ASP A 142 -10.01 -19.22 14.68
C ASP A 142 -8.63 -19.86 14.95
N ASN A 143 -7.55 -19.42 14.29
CA ASN A 143 -6.26 -20.11 14.42
C ASN A 143 -5.21 -19.24 15.13
N ASP A 144 -5.44 -19.00 16.42
CA ASP A 144 -4.48 -18.38 17.35
C ASP A 144 -3.37 -19.37 17.72
N THR A 145 -2.72 -19.92 16.70
CA THR A 145 -1.62 -20.87 16.85
C THR A 145 -0.30 -20.16 16.68
N THR A 146 0.68 -20.59 17.48
CA THR A 146 2.06 -20.09 17.47
C THR A 146 2.95 -20.90 16.52
N GLU A 147 2.35 -21.87 15.82
CA GLU A 147 3.02 -22.85 14.94
C GLU A 147 3.72 -22.21 13.73
N TRP A 148 3.32 -20.99 13.36
CA TRP A 148 3.94 -20.24 12.28
C TRP A 148 5.29 -19.61 12.68
N ILE A 149 5.59 -19.42 13.97
CA ILE A 149 6.83 -18.74 14.39
C ILE A 149 8.07 -19.48 13.89
N GLY A 150 8.10 -20.80 14.05
CA GLY A 150 9.26 -21.59 13.63
C GLY A 150 9.54 -21.48 12.13
N GLU A 151 8.49 -21.47 11.30
CA GLU A 151 8.59 -21.27 9.86
C GLU A 151 9.11 -19.87 9.54
N ALA A 152 8.55 -18.84 10.18
CA ALA A 152 8.96 -17.47 9.97
C ALA A 152 10.42 -17.22 10.36
N LEU A 153 10.85 -17.70 11.53
CA LEU A 153 12.24 -17.57 11.97
C LEU A 153 13.21 -18.34 11.06
N TYR A 154 12.80 -19.51 10.54
CA TYR A 154 13.59 -20.22 9.55
C TYR A 154 13.74 -19.44 8.26
N TYR A 155 12.65 -18.86 7.74
CA TYR A 155 12.69 -17.99 6.56
C TYR A 155 13.60 -16.78 6.81
N ILE A 156 13.43 -16.07 7.93
CA ILE A 156 14.22 -14.89 8.29
C ILE A 156 15.71 -15.24 8.37
N GLY A 157 16.06 -16.32 9.08
CA GLY A 157 17.45 -16.74 9.24
C GLY A 157 18.09 -17.25 7.95
N SER A 158 17.38 -18.06 7.15
CA SER A 158 17.91 -18.58 5.88
C SER A 158 18.06 -17.49 4.82
N THR A 159 17.09 -16.57 4.74
CA THR A 159 17.16 -15.41 3.84
C THR A 159 18.31 -14.48 4.23
N THR A 160 18.51 -14.24 5.52
CA THR A 160 19.66 -13.47 6.01
C THR A 160 21.00 -14.09 5.57
N ILE A 161 21.16 -15.41 5.67
CA ILE A 161 22.37 -16.09 5.17
C ILE A 161 22.52 -15.89 3.66
N SER A 162 21.44 -16.06 2.90
CA SER A 162 21.43 -15.88 1.44
C SER A 162 21.88 -14.47 1.04
N ASP A 163 21.34 -13.44 1.70
CA ASP A 163 21.67 -12.04 1.38
C ASP A 163 23.13 -11.71 1.75
N LEU A 164 23.63 -12.21 2.89
CA LEU A 164 25.03 -12.05 3.29
C LEU A 164 26.02 -12.77 2.36
N GLN A 165 25.58 -13.79 1.61
CA GLN A 165 26.41 -14.45 0.59
C GLN A 165 26.61 -13.61 -0.67
N THR A 166 25.74 -12.62 -0.92
CA THR A 166 25.82 -11.73 -2.08
C THR A 166 26.87 -10.62 -1.91
N ASP A 167 27.18 -10.25 -0.67
CA ASP A 167 28.19 -9.25 -0.33
C ASP A 167 29.54 -9.90 0.00
N SER A 168 30.58 -9.49 -0.74
CA SER A 168 31.96 -9.98 -0.55
C SER A 168 32.54 -9.78 0.86
N SER A 169 32.05 -8.80 1.62
CA SER A 169 32.54 -8.47 2.97
C SER A 169 31.96 -9.38 4.05
N THR A 170 30.79 -9.96 3.82
CA THR A 170 30.09 -10.87 4.74
C THR A 170 30.09 -12.31 4.25
N ARG A 171 30.47 -12.54 3.00
CA ARG A 171 30.49 -13.87 2.39
C ARG A 171 31.36 -14.85 3.18
N ILE A 172 30.76 -15.98 3.51
CA ILE A 172 31.43 -17.12 4.14
C ILE A 172 31.51 -18.32 3.18
N ASP A 173 32.30 -19.33 3.54
CA ASP A 173 32.37 -20.58 2.78
C ASP A 173 30.99 -21.25 2.64
N ASN A 174 30.71 -21.84 1.48
CA ASN A 174 29.41 -22.44 1.17
C ASN A 174 29.05 -23.57 2.15
N LEU A 175 30.03 -24.39 2.57
CA LEU A 175 29.79 -25.45 3.55
C LEU A 175 29.44 -24.86 4.91
N LEU A 176 30.05 -23.73 5.29
CA LEU A 176 29.68 -23.04 6.54
C LEU A 176 28.26 -22.48 6.46
N ALA A 177 27.89 -21.86 5.33
CA ALA A 177 26.52 -21.37 5.10
C ALA A 177 25.48 -22.50 5.20
N GLU A 178 25.72 -23.63 4.54
CA GLU A 178 24.84 -24.82 4.63
C GLU A 178 24.75 -25.37 6.06
N ARG A 179 25.87 -25.40 6.80
CA ARG A 179 25.88 -25.82 8.21
C ARG A 179 25.04 -24.89 9.09
N MET A 180 25.15 -23.58 8.86
CA MET A 180 24.36 -22.58 9.59
C MET A 180 22.87 -22.73 9.28
N GLU A 181 22.49 -22.87 8.01
CA GLU A 181 21.09 -23.05 7.63
C GLU A 181 20.48 -24.32 8.25
N ASN A 182 21.21 -25.44 8.21
CA ASN A 182 20.79 -26.68 8.86
C ASN A 182 20.68 -26.52 10.39
N TYR A 183 21.57 -25.74 11.00
CA TYR A 183 21.49 -25.44 12.44
C TYR A 183 20.25 -24.62 12.77
N ILE A 184 19.93 -23.59 11.98
CA ILE A 184 18.73 -22.77 12.14
C ILE A 184 17.48 -23.65 12.04
N ARG A 185 17.40 -24.52 11.02
CA ARG A 185 16.28 -25.47 10.87
C ARG A 185 16.11 -26.32 12.13
N GLY A 186 17.20 -26.95 12.59
CA GLY A 186 17.15 -27.75 13.81
C GLY A 186 16.83 -26.95 15.07
N TYR A 187 17.24 -25.68 15.14
CA TYR A 187 16.93 -24.79 16.26
C TYR A 187 15.43 -24.48 16.30
N VAL A 188 14.82 -24.09 15.17
CA VAL A 188 13.39 -23.74 15.12
C VAL A 188 12.48 -24.95 15.31
N ASP A 189 12.90 -26.15 14.89
CA ASP A 189 12.09 -27.36 15.05
C ASP A 189 12.02 -27.84 16.52
N ARG A 190 13.03 -27.50 17.33
CA ARG A 190 13.16 -27.97 18.72
C ARG A 190 12.69 -26.97 19.76
N LYS A 191 12.70 -25.67 19.45
CA LYS A 191 12.40 -24.62 20.44
C LYS A 191 10.88 -24.39 20.48
N ASN A 192 10.31 -24.44 21.67
CA ASN A 192 8.91 -24.07 21.87
C ASN A 192 8.80 -22.55 21.96
N PHE A 193 8.36 -21.90 20.88
CA PHE A 193 8.28 -20.44 20.81
C PHE A 193 7.04 -19.83 21.48
N THR A 194 6.11 -20.68 21.96
CA THR A 194 4.91 -20.25 22.72
C THR A 194 5.26 -19.49 24.01
N GLU A 195 6.49 -19.63 24.53
CA GLU A 195 6.98 -19.00 25.76
C GLU A 195 7.73 -17.67 25.55
N LEU A 196 7.88 -17.18 24.30
CA LEU A 196 8.83 -16.10 23.93
C LEU A 196 8.22 -14.85 23.28
N TYR A 197 6.93 -14.57 23.46
CA TYR A 197 6.25 -13.53 22.67
C TYR A 197 6.57 -12.08 23.06
N SER A 198 7.58 -11.54 22.38
CA SER A 198 7.52 -10.33 21.53
C SER A 198 8.63 -10.51 20.48
N ILE A 199 8.30 -10.48 19.18
CA ILE A 199 9.30 -10.77 18.13
C ILE A 199 10.49 -9.80 18.22
N GLU A 200 10.22 -8.57 18.64
CA GLU A 200 11.19 -7.48 18.79
C GLU A 200 12.29 -7.78 19.83
N ASP A 201 11.96 -8.35 21.00
CA ASP A 201 12.98 -8.78 21.98
C ASP A 201 13.58 -10.16 21.62
N SER A 202 12.85 -10.97 20.83
CA SER A 202 13.25 -12.32 20.47
C SER A 202 14.29 -12.38 19.33
N SER A 203 14.39 -11.34 18.49
CA SER A 203 15.32 -11.29 17.35
C SER A 203 16.78 -11.39 17.84
N THR A 204 17.12 -10.63 18.87
CA THR A 204 18.47 -10.62 19.47
C THR A 204 18.83 -11.96 20.09
N LEU A 205 17.88 -12.59 20.79
CA LEU A 205 18.09 -13.93 21.37
C LEU A 205 18.24 -14.99 20.28
N PHE A 206 17.42 -14.93 19.24
CA PHE A 206 17.53 -15.80 18.07
C PHE A 206 18.91 -15.70 17.42
N VAL A 207 19.36 -14.49 17.08
CA VAL A 207 20.67 -14.24 16.48
C VAL A 207 21.80 -14.71 17.39
N HIS A 208 21.73 -14.42 18.69
CA HIS A 208 22.71 -14.90 19.65
C HIS A 208 22.82 -16.43 19.64
N ASP A 209 21.69 -17.14 19.74
CA ASP A 209 21.68 -18.59 19.86
C ASP A 209 22.15 -19.30 18.57
N ILE A 210 21.75 -18.81 17.39
CA ILE A 210 22.10 -19.44 16.11
C ILE A 210 23.55 -19.18 15.68
N LEU A 211 24.13 -18.03 16.05
CA LEU A 211 25.51 -17.69 15.67
C LEU A 211 26.54 -18.21 16.67
N LYS A 212 26.15 -18.45 17.92
CA LYS A 212 27.07 -18.93 18.98
C LYS A 212 27.93 -20.14 18.58
N PRO A 213 27.42 -21.18 17.91
CA PRO A 213 28.23 -22.35 17.52
C PRO A 213 29.28 -22.06 16.43
N PHE A 214 29.19 -20.92 15.75
CA PHE A 214 30.02 -20.57 14.59
C PHE A 214 30.89 -19.34 14.85
N ALA A 215 30.91 -18.81 16.07
CA ALA A 215 31.52 -17.51 16.38
C ALA A 215 32.98 -17.38 15.93
N ASP A 216 33.76 -18.48 15.97
CA ASP A 216 35.17 -18.49 15.57
C ASP A 216 35.38 -18.59 14.04
N ASP A 217 34.36 -19.02 13.30
CA ASP A 217 34.40 -19.24 11.85
C ASP A 217 33.83 -18.04 11.05
N LEU A 218 33.28 -17.04 11.74
CA LEU A 218 32.60 -15.91 11.10
C LEU A 218 33.52 -14.68 10.89
N PRO A 219 33.39 -13.96 9.76
CA PRO A 219 34.09 -12.71 9.52
C PRO A 219 33.82 -11.65 10.59
N SER A 220 34.75 -10.69 10.72
CA SER A 220 34.55 -9.54 11.59
C SER A 220 33.32 -8.73 11.15
N GLY A 221 32.48 -8.33 12.10
CA GLY A 221 31.25 -7.56 11.82
C GLY A 221 30.08 -8.41 11.32
N TYR A 222 30.27 -9.69 10.97
CA TYR A 222 29.20 -10.56 10.44
C TYR A 222 27.97 -10.59 11.37
N LYS A 223 28.17 -10.75 12.68
CA LYS A 223 27.08 -10.76 13.66
C LYS A 223 26.24 -9.47 13.63
N LEU A 224 26.86 -8.31 13.44
CA LEU A 224 26.15 -7.03 13.42
C LEU A 224 25.30 -6.89 12.16
N VAL A 225 25.84 -7.25 11.00
CA VAL A 225 25.09 -7.22 9.73
C VAL A 225 23.98 -8.27 9.73
N PHE A 226 24.26 -9.46 10.26
CA PHE A 226 23.26 -10.52 10.44
C PHE A 226 22.10 -10.05 11.34
N GLN A 227 22.40 -9.45 12.50
CA GLN A 227 21.39 -8.87 13.38
C GLN A 227 20.54 -7.83 12.65
N SER A 228 21.18 -6.89 11.95
CA SER A 228 20.49 -5.84 11.21
C SER A 228 19.52 -6.38 10.17
N LEU A 229 19.89 -7.44 9.43
CA LEU A 229 19.00 -8.07 8.44
C LEU A 229 17.86 -8.84 9.09
N VAL A 230 18.14 -9.57 10.18
CA VAL A 230 17.09 -10.23 10.96
C VAL A 230 16.08 -9.20 11.48
N ASP A 231 16.54 -8.07 12.01
CA ASP A 231 15.66 -7.00 12.48
C ASP A 231 14.76 -6.46 11.36
N VAL A 232 15.32 -6.23 10.16
CA VAL A 232 14.56 -5.79 8.98
C VAL A 232 13.45 -6.79 8.61
N TYR A 233 13.76 -8.07 8.44
CA TYR A 233 12.73 -9.05 8.06
C TYR A 233 11.72 -9.32 9.17
N SER A 234 12.15 -9.22 10.44
CA SER A 234 11.28 -9.37 11.59
C SER A 234 10.29 -8.20 11.67
N GLN A 235 10.76 -6.98 11.43
CA GLN A 235 9.92 -5.78 11.34
C GLN A 235 8.96 -5.87 10.14
N GLU A 236 9.42 -6.36 8.99
CA GLU A 236 8.58 -6.54 7.81
C GLU A 236 7.41 -7.49 8.09
N MET A 237 7.69 -8.60 8.76
CA MET A 237 6.68 -9.54 9.18
C MET A 237 5.73 -8.94 10.22
N HIS A 238 6.28 -8.22 11.21
CA HIS A 238 5.49 -7.57 12.26
C HIS A 238 4.50 -6.56 11.68
N ILE A 239 4.96 -5.66 10.82
CA ILE A 239 4.11 -4.71 10.08
C ILE A 239 3.02 -5.45 9.33
N THR A 240 3.35 -6.55 8.64
CA THR A 240 2.34 -7.35 7.93
C THR A 240 1.27 -7.92 8.86
N GLY A 241 1.66 -8.27 10.08
CA GLY A 241 0.75 -8.73 11.13
C GLY A 241 -0.19 -7.64 11.63
N GLN A 242 0.31 -6.41 11.81
CA GLN A 242 -0.47 -5.28 12.30
C GLN A 242 -1.56 -4.86 11.29
N LEU A 243 -1.26 -4.92 9.99
CA LEU A 243 -2.24 -4.66 8.91
C LEU A 243 -3.46 -5.60 8.89
N LYS A 244 -3.50 -6.67 9.70
CA LYS A 244 -4.58 -7.68 9.67
C LYS A 244 -5.96 -7.06 9.85
N ASP A 245 -6.07 -6.17 10.83
CA ASP A 245 -7.34 -5.63 11.30
C ASP A 245 -7.64 -4.25 10.69
N ASP A 246 -6.75 -3.77 9.82
CA ASP A 246 -6.89 -2.51 9.11
C ASP A 246 -7.91 -2.60 7.97
N GLN A 247 -8.66 -1.52 7.80
CA GLN A 247 -9.56 -1.33 6.69
C GLN A 247 -9.22 -0.07 5.91
N PHE A 248 -9.07 -0.21 4.60
CA PHE A 248 -8.75 0.86 3.68
C PHE A 248 -9.99 1.27 2.90
N LYS A 249 -10.31 2.57 2.96
CA LYS A 249 -11.30 3.23 2.10
C LYS A 249 -10.56 4.17 1.16
N PHE A 250 -10.76 4.01 -0.13
CA PHE A 250 -10.09 4.81 -1.15
C PHE A 250 -11.12 5.54 -2.00
N HIS A 251 -11.09 6.88 -2.01
CA HIS A 251 -12.02 7.71 -2.77
C HIS A 251 -11.28 8.54 -3.80
N VAL A 252 -11.65 8.43 -5.08
CA VAL A 252 -11.05 9.22 -6.16
C VAL A 252 -12.10 10.03 -6.89
N PHE A 253 -11.82 11.34 -7.02
CA PHE A 253 -12.60 12.27 -7.83
C PHE A 253 -11.86 12.51 -9.14
N LEU A 254 -12.39 11.94 -10.24
CA LEU A 254 -11.85 12.14 -11.59
C LEU A 254 -12.68 13.16 -12.38
N PRO A 255 -12.05 14.09 -13.13
CA PRO A 255 -12.78 15.01 -13.99
C PRO A 255 -13.52 14.31 -15.13
N GLY A 256 -14.79 14.66 -15.32
CA GLY A 256 -15.55 14.29 -16.52
C GLY A 256 -16.27 12.95 -16.41
N ALA A 257 -16.49 12.30 -17.54
CA ALA A 257 -17.19 11.03 -17.62
C ALA A 257 -16.22 9.87 -17.43
N ILE A 258 -16.53 8.94 -16.54
CA ILE A 258 -15.74 7.72 -16.32
C ILE A 258 -15.81 6.83 -17.56
N LEU A 259 -14.66 6.34 -18.00
CA LEU A 259 -14.52 5.42 -19.14
C LEU A 259 -14.37 3.98 -18.65
N THR A 260 -13.43 3.75 -17.75
CA THR A 260 -13.10 2.45 -17.16
C THR A 260 -12.71 2.65 -15.70
N THR A 261 -12.98 1.64 -14.87
CA THR A 261 -12.56 1.62 -13.47
C THR A 261 -12.70 0.20 -12.92
N ASN A 262 -11.91 -0.13 -11.90
CA ASN A 262 -12.12 -1.31 -11.06
C ASN A 262 -12.66 -0.95 -9.66
N ALA A 263 -13.23 0.24 -9.48
CA ALA A 263 -13.90 0.65 -8.25
C ALA A 263 -15.07 -0.25 -7.88
N ASP A 264 -15.25 -0.51 -6.58
CA ASP A 264 -16.37 -1.29 -6.05
C ASP A 264 -17.70 -0.56 -6.27
N SER A 265 -17.67 0.77 -6.20
CA SER A 265 -18.85 1.59 -6.46
C SER A 265 -18.51 2.98 -7.00
N ILE A 266 -19.53 3.63 -7.59
CA ILE A 266 -19.44 4.97 -8.16
C ILE A 266 -20.64 5.79 -7.66
N ALA A 267 -20.35 6.94 -7.04
CA ALA A 267 -21.36 7.90 -6.59
C ALA A 267 -21.07 9.27 -7.20
N GLY A 268 -21.81 9.63 -8.26
CA GLY A 268 -21.57 10.87 -9.01
C GLY A 268 -20.22 10.84 -9.73
N ASP A 269 -19.29 11.72 -9.33
CA ASP A 269 -17.92 11.80 -9.82
C ASP A 269 -16.90 11.09 -8.91
N THR A 270 -17.38 10.40 -7.87
CA THR A 270 -16.55 9.73 -6.86
C THR A 270 -16.50 8.23 -7.14
N LEU A 271 -15.29 7.71 -7.29
CA LEU A 271 -14.97 6.28 -7.38
C LEU A 271 -14.53 5.79 -6.00
N MET A 272 -15.04 4.66 -5.54
CA MET A 272 -14.84 4.16 -4.18
C MET A 272 -14.36 2.72 -4.17
N TRP A 273 -13.29 2.45 -3.41
CA TRP A 273 -12.78 1.11 -3.10
C TRP A 273 -12.81 0.88 -1.59
N THR A 274 -13.03 -0.36 -1.18
CA THR A 274 -12.88 -0.82 0.21
C THR A 274 -12.17 -2.17 0.22
N PHE A 275 -11.04 -2.24 0.91
CA PHE A 275 -10.20 -3.44 0.96
C PHE A 275 -9.42 -3.50 2.28
N GLY A 276 -8.85 -4.66 2.59
CA GLY A 276 -7.95 -4.87 3.72
C GLY A 276 -6.65 -5.50 3.27
N LEU A 277 -5.88 -6.03 4.21
CA LEU A 277 -4.63 -6.73 3.92
C LEU A 277 -4.83 -7.89 2.93
N LYS A 278 -5.98 -8.57 2.94
CA LYS A 278 -6.25 -9.74 2.10
C LYS A 278 -6.01 -9.50 0.62
N GLU A 279 -6.37 -8.32 0.12
CA GLU A 279 -6.26 -7.97 -1.30
C GLU A 279 -4.80 -7.83 -1.77
N PHE A 280 -3.87 -7.50 -0.86
CA PHE A 280 -2.44 -7.33 -1.16
C PHE A 280 -1.52 -8.19 -0.27
N LEU A 281 -2.07 -9.26 0.31
CA LEU A 281 -1.33 -10.16 1.21
C LEU A 281 -0.21 -10.88 0.46
N ASN A 282 -0.40 -11.17 -0.83
CA ASN A 282 0.60 -11.84 -1.65
C ASN A 282 1.01 -11.00 -2.86
N ASP A 283 0.05 -10.69 -3.73
CA ASP A 283 0.29 -10.00 -4.99
C ASP A 283 -0.04 -8.50 -4.87
N ASP A 284 0.45 -7.69 -5.81
CA ASP A 284 0.13 -6.26 -5.86
C ASP A 284 -1.38 -6.05 -6.06
N TYR A 285 -1.99 -5.18 -5.25
CA TYR A 285 -3.35 -4.71 -5.46
C TYR A 285 -3.32 -3.35 -6.15
N ILE A 286 -3.92 -3.28 -7.34
CA ILE A 286 -3.82 -2.11 -8.23
C ILE A 286 -5.21 -1.49 -8.38
N LEU A 287 -5.36 -0.25 -7.93
CA LEU A 287 -6.55 0.55 -8.20
C LEU A 287 -6.35 1.28 -9.52
N HIS A 288 -7.37 1.28 -10.37
CA HIS A 288 -7.27 1.88 -11.70
C HIS A 288 -8.57 2.57 -12.09
N ALA A 289 -8.45 3.75 -12.67
CA ALA A 289 -9.57 4.46 -13.27
C ALA A 289 -9.16 5.42 -14.39
N GLU A 290 -10.06 5.57 -15.36
CA GLU A 290 -9.91 6.48 -16.49
C GLU A 290 -11.16 7.33 -16.67
N SER A 291 -10.97 8.59 -17.06
CA SER A 291 -12.07 9.50 -17.37
C SER A 291 -11.77 10.44 -18.54
N ILE A 292 -12.80 11.07 -19.08
CA ILE A 292 -12.69 12.06 -20.15
C ILE A 292 -13.53 13.32 -19.89
N VAL A 293 -12.92 14.47 -20.10
CA VAL A 293 -13.61 15.76 -20.24
C VAL A 293 -13.70 16.12 -21.73
N TYR A 294 -14.90 16.02 -22.30
CA TYR A 294 -15.16 16.33 -23.71
C TYR A 294 -15.07 17.83 -24.02
N SER A 295 -14.40 18.17 -25.12
CA SER A 295 -14.36 19.53 -25.66
C SER A 295 -15.61 19.83 -26.47
N LYS A 296 -16.64 20.37 -25.81
CA LYS A 296 -17.92 20.74 -26.45
C LYS A 296 -17.72 21.57 -27.72
N LYS A 297 -16.84 22.57 -27.68
CA LYS A 297 -16.53 23.45 -28.82
C LYS A 297 -15.94 22.67 -30.01
N ARG A 298 -14.97 21.79 -29.78
CA ARG A 298 -14.31 21.03 -30.85
C ARG A 298 -15.25 19.99 -31.45
N ILE A 299 -16.07 19.34 -30.62
CA ILE A 299 -17.12 18.42 -31.08
C ILE A 299 -18.14 19.18 -31.94
N GLN A 300 -18.62 20.34 -31.51
CA GLN A 300 -19.54 21.17 -32.28
C GLN A 300 -18.95 21.59 -33.64
N ILE A 301 -17.69 22.05 -33.67
CA ILE A 301 -17.00 22.41 -34.91
C ILE A 301 -16.91 21.20 -35.85
N ALA A 302 -16.52 20.03 -35.33
CA ALA A 302 -16.43 18.82 -36.13
C ALA A 302 -17.79 18.39 -36.72
N ILE A 303 -18.87 18.48 -35.95
CA ILE A 303 -20.23 18.22 -36.42
C ILE A 303 -20.61 19.20 -37.55
N ILE A 304 -20.31 20.49 -37.39
CA ILE A 304 -20.60 21.51 -38.41
C ILE A 304 -19.81 21.24 -39.71
N ILE A 305 -18.53 20.89 -39.60
CA ILE A 305 -17.70 20.54 -40.76
C ILE A 305 -18.23 19.29 -41.46
N LEU A 306 -18.59 18.25 -40.69
CA LEU A 306 -19.15 17.01 -41.23
C LEU A 306 -20.47 17.25 -41.96
N LEU A 307 -21.39 18.01 -41.36
CA LEU A 307 -22.67 18.39 -41.98
C LEU A 307 -22.45 19.21 -43.25
N GLY A 308 -21.53 20.17 -43.24
CA GLY A 308 -21.15 20.95 -44.41
C GLY A 308 -20.61 20.06 -45.55
N PHE A 309 -19.75 19.10 -45.22
CA PHE A 309 -19.21 18.14 -46.20
C PHE A 309 -20.29 17.25 -46.82
N ILE A 310 -21.22 16.73 -46.00
CA ILE A 310 -22.36 15.94 -46.47
C ILE A 310 -23.24 16.76 -47.42
N LEU A 311 -23.53 18.03 -47.10
CA LEU A 311 -24.33 18.91 -47.96
C LEU A 311 -23.63 19.20 -49.30
N ILE A 312 -22.30 19.39 -49.30
CA ILE A 312 -21.52 19.59 -50.53
C ILE A 312 -21.58 18.33 -51.41
N ILE A 313 -21.40 17.14 -50.84
CA ILE A 313 -21.50 15.88 -51.59
C ILE A 313 -22.91 15.70 -52.16
N ALA A 314 -23.95 15.94 -51.37
CA ALA A 314 -25.33 15.85 -51.83
C ALA A 314 -25.60 16.81 -53.00
N PHE A 315 -25.11 18.05 -52.91
CA PHE A 315 -25.21 19.03 -53.99
C PHE A 315 -24.49 18.57 -55.26
N LEU A 316 -23.26 18.05 -55.15
CA LEU A 316 -22.51 17.53 -56.28
C LEU A 316 -23.23 16.33 -56.92
N LEU A 317 -23.72 15.37 -56.11
CA LEU A 317 -24.48 14.22 -56.62
C LEU A 317 -25.76 14.63 -57.35
N ILE A 318 -26.48 15.64 -56.86
CA ILE A 318 -27.67 16.18 -57.54
C ILE A 318 -27.27 16.85 -58.86
N LYS A 319 -26.18 17.63 -58.87
CA LYS A 319 -25.72 18.36 -60.06
C LYS A 319 -25.19 17.43 -61.15
N PHE A 320 -24.49 16.35 -60.80
CA PHE A 320 -23.86 15.42 -61.74
C PHE A 320 -24.75 14.22 -62.15
N LYS A 321 -25.94 14.03 -61.53
CA LYS A 321 -26.96 13.08 -62.01
C LYS A 321 -27.85 13.63 -63.12
N ARG A 322 -27.70 14.90 -63.48
CA ARG A 322 -28.42 15.61 -64.54
C ARG A 322 -27.50 15.81 -65.73
#